data_AF-A0ABD6BC58-F1
#
_entry.id   AF-A0ABD6BC58-F1
#
_cell.length_a   1.000
_cell.length_b   1.000
_cell.length_c   1.000
_cell.angle_alpha   90.00
_cell.angle_beta   90.00
_cell.angle_gamma   90.00
#
_symmetry.space_group_name_H-M   'P 1'
#
loop_
_entity.id
_entity.type
_entity.pdbx_description
1 polymer ?
#
loop_
_entity_poly.entity_id
_entity_poly.type
_entity_poly.pdbx_seq_one_letter_code
_entity_poly.pdbx_strand_id
1 'polypeptide(L)'
;MVGDDIPKSRPDNVDEWHRRAYLAATAGSTAGIVWLSGCVDDTGDGGNGEDASDENGDANGDDDEELPEGVSEEEFERGPVPEEYRTALSLGREERDPDDLTAKADVGFSEYDEADEYSSHEPGMCCANCADYIPDKNGDTFGACAEVEGYIDGADWCTIYEELPEPSVPDGLSEDELATAAVPDEYRTATSQAGEERDPDDLRTQADVNLMESVEAIAEEVALPGQSCGNCAEFIPDQNGDTWGACAKVEGYIAVEDWCGIWEHISAES
;
A
#
# COMPACT_ATOMS: atom_id res chain seq x y z
N MET A 1 -25.03 -31.27 47.70
CA MET A 1 -24.78 -29.94 47.11
C MET A 1 -23.58 -30.14 46.20
N VAL A 2 -23.85 -30.56 44.97
CA VAL A 2 -22.86 -30.64 43.88
C VAL A 2 -23.23 -29.45 43.01
N GLY A 3 -22.35 -28.46 42.92
CA GLY A 3 -22.52 -27.30 42.08
C GLY A 3 -21.75 -27.54 40.79
N ASP A 4 -22.46 -27.51 39.67
CA ASP A 4 -21.90 -27.52 38.33
C ASP A 4 -21.12 -26.21 38.08
N ASP A 5 -19.80 -26.31 37.97
CA ASP A 5 -18.94 -25.25 37.46
C ASP A 5 -19.01 -25.25 35.92
N ILE A 6 -19.82 -24.35 35.38
CA ILE A 6 -19.83 -24.00 33.96
C ILE A 6 -18.62 -23.08 33.71
N PRO A 7 -17.62 -23.45 32.87
CA PRO A 7 -16.59 -22.51 32.48
C PRO A 7 -17.21 -21.41 31.62
N LYS A 8 -16.93 -20.17 32.03
CA LYS A 8 -17.36 -18.94 31.39
C LYS A 8 -16.93 -18.94 29.92
N SER A 9 -17.90 -18.60 29.08
CA SER A 9 -17.73 -18.23 27.68
C SER A 9 -16.46 -17.42 27.46
N ARG A 10 -15.62 -17.95 26.56
CA ARG A 10 -14.56 -17.24 25.84
C ARG A 10 -15.19 -15.98 25.18
N PRO A 11 -14.58 -14.80 25.28
CA PRO A 11 -15.05 -13.65 24.53
C PRO A 11 -14.76 -13.93 23.05
N ASP A 12 -15.81 -14.23 22.30
CA ASP A 12 -15.81 -14.12 20.85
C ASP A 12 -15.97 -12.62 20.55
N ASN A 13 -14.83 -11.93 20.44
CA ASN A 13 -14.74 -10.62 19.79
C ASN A 13 -13.47 -10.72 18.94
N VAL A 14 -13.64 -11.27 17.74
CA VAL A 14 -12.84 -10.80 16.61
C VAL A 14 -13.35 -9.39 16.35
N ASP A 15 -12.46 -8.41 16.48
CA ASP A 15 -12.75 -7.03 16.12
C ASP A 15 -13.35 -7.01 14.72
N GLU A 16 -14.52 -6.39 14.60
CA GLU A 16 -15.12 -6.09 13.31
C GLU A 16 -14.15 -5.14 12.61
N TRP A 17 -13.58 -5.54 11.47
CA TRP A 17 -12.85 -4.63 10.59
C TRP A 17 -13.76 -3.45 10.26
N HIS A 18 -13.56 -2.35 10.96
CA HIS A 18 -14.12 -1.08 10.55
C HIS A 18 -13.26 -0.64 9.38
N ARG A 19 -13.88 -0.60 8.20
CA ARG A 19 -13.31 -0.01 7.00
C ARG A 19 -14.00 1.32 6.79
N ARG A 20 -13.23 2.32 6.38
CA ARG A 20 -13.74 3.63 6.01
C ARG A 20 -14.54 3.52 4.73
N ALA A 21 -15.83 3.82 4.85
CA ALA A 21 -16.69 3.91 3.69
C ALA A 21 -16.46 5.25 2.98
N TYR A 22 -15.61 5.26 1.95
CA TYR A 22 -15.53 6.39 1.03
C TYR A 22 -16.86 6.52 0.28
N LEU A 23 -17.68 7.51 0.67
CA LEU A 23 -18.92 7.79 -0.06
C LEU A 23 -18.59 8.37 -1.43
N ALA A 24 -18.62 7.52 -2.45
CA ALA A 24 -18.75 7.97 -3.84
C ALA A 24 -20.10 8.69 -3.98
N ALA A 25 -20.10 10.01 -3.76
CA ALA A 25 -21.22 10.88 -4.04
C ALA A 25 -21.43 10.90 -5.56
N THR A 26 -22.15 9.89 -6.07
CA THR A 26 -22.60 9.77 -7.46
C THR A 26 -23.72 10.78 -7.73
N ALA A 27 -23.46 12.06 -7.47
CA ALA A 27 -24.28 13.16 -7.95
C ALA A 27 -23.94 13.43 -9.42
N GLY A 28 -24.29 12.48 -10.29
CA GLY A 28 -24.53 12.73 -11.71
C GLY A 28 -23.33 13.18 -12.56
N SER A 29 -22.35 12.30 -12.76
CA SER A 29 -21.41 12.40 -13.89
C SER A 29 -21.34 11.05 -14.59
N THR A 30 -22.03 10.94 -15.73
CA THR A 30 -21.86 9.83 -16.67
C THR A 30 -20.51 9.96 -17.36
N ALA A 31 -19.45 9.44 -16.76
CA ALA A 31 -18.17 9.22 -17.42
C ALA A 31 -17.77 7.75 -17.21
N GLY A 32 -18.50 6.86 -17.89
CA GLY A 32 -18.05 5.49 -18.03
C GLY A 32 -16.75 5.48 -18.82
N ILE A 33 -15.66 5.04 -18.20
CA ILE A 33 -14.46 4.66 -18.92
C ILE A 33 -14.80 3.34 -19.63
N VAL A 34 -15.20 3.44 -20.89
CA VAL A 34 -15.33 2.29 -21.78
C VAL A 34 -13.95 2.08 -22.41
N TRP A 35 -13.19 1.13 -21.90
CA TRP A 35 -12.11 0.51 -22.67
C TRP A 35 -12.76 -0.31 -23.79
N LEU A 36 -13.01 0.33 -24.93
CA LEU A 36 -13.33 -0.39 -26.16
C LEU A 36 -12.07 -1.12 -26.63
N SER A 37 -11.83 -2.31 -26.06
CA SER A 37 -10.97 -3.30 -26.69
C SER A 37 -11.68 -3.76 -27.96
N GLY A 38 -11.25 -3.21 -29.09
CA GLY A 38 -11.83 -3.47 -30.39
C GLY A 38 -11.42 -4.85 -30.91
N CYS A 39 -12.34 -5.81 -30.89
CA CYS A 39 -12.26 -6.98 -31.76
C CYS A 39 -13.00 -6.65 -33.05
N VAL A 40 -12.27 -6.22 -34.09
CA VAL A 40 -12.78 -6.20 -35.46
C VAL A 40 -12.52 -7.57 -36.08
N ASP A 41 -13.59 -8.35 -36.26
CA ASP A 41 -13.59 -9.50 -37.15
C ASP A 41 -13.53 -9.00 -38.60
N ASP A 42 -12.36 -9.04 -39.23
CA ASP A 42 -12.22 -8.96 -40.68
C ASP A 42 -11.69 -10.28 -41.24
N THR A 43 -12.60 -11.00 -41.90
CA THR A 43 -12.34 -12.22 -42.66
C THR A 43 -11.81 -11.85 -44.04
N GLY A 44 -10.54 -12.17 -44.34
CA GLY A 44 -9.96 -11.91 -45.66
C GLY A 44 -8.60 -12.56 -45.95
N ASP A 45 -8.65 -13.82 -46.40
CA ASP A 45 -7.84 -14.50 -47.44
C ASP A 45 -6.44 -13.97 -47.85
N GLY A 46 -5.41 -14.84 -47.73
CA GLY A 46 -4.40 -15.04 -48.79
C GLY A 46 -2.91 -14.89 -48.44
N GLY A 47 -2.18 -16.03 -48.45
CA GLY A 47 -0.92 -16.14 -49.22
C GLY A 47 0.45 -16.15 -48.51
N ASN A 48 0.96 -17.36 -48.26
CA ASN A 48 2.32 -17.88 -48.56
C ASN A 48 3.57 -17.02 -48.26
N GLY A 49 4.38 -17.46 -47.29
CA GLY A 49 5.80 -17.07 -47.18
C GLY A 49 6.50 -17.80 -46.03
N GLU A 50 7.61 -18.46 -46.35
CA GLU A 50 8.37 -19.44 -45.57
C GLU A 50 9.32 -18.78 -44.54
N ASP A 51 9.85 -19.61 -43.63
CA ASP A 51 10.94 -19.39 -42.67
C ASP A 51 10.68 -18.52 -41.42
N ALA A 52 10.44 -19.20 -40.29
CA ALA A 52 11.15 -18.91 -39.05
C ALA A 52 11.21 -20.15 -38.16
N SER A 53 12.43 -20.45 -37.74
CA SER A 53 12.90 -21.46 -36.80
C SER A 53 12.03 -21.63 -35.55
N ASP A 54 11.64 -22.87 -35.34
CA ASP A 54 11.03 -23.41 -34.13
C ASP A 54 12.17 -24.00 -33.27
N GLU A 55 12.70 -23.23 -32.32
CA GLU A 55 13.45 -23.76 -31.18
C GLU A 55 12.95 -23.08 -29.91
N ASN A 56 12.05 -23.79 -29.24
CA ASN A 56 11.65 -23.72 -27.83
C ASN A 56 12.51 -22.79 -26.97
N GLY A 57 12.02 -21.57 -26.75
CA GLY A 57 12.34 -20.79 -25.57
C GLY A 57 11.58 -21.40 -24.40
N ASP A 58 12.31 -22.15 -23.59
CA ASP A 58 11.91 -22.58 -22.26
C ASP A 58 11.79 -21.30 -21.40
N ALA A 59 10.60 -20.70 -21.39
CA ALA A 59 10.25 -19.60 -20.50
C ALA A 59 9.85 -20.20 -19.15
N ASN A 60 10.80 -20.83 -18.46
CA ASN A 60 10.81 -20.74 -17.01
C ASN A 60 11.38 -19.36 -16.71
N GLY A 61 10.48 -18.36 -16.66
CA GLY A 61 10.80 -17.15 -15.93
C GLY A 61 10.79 -17.54 -14.48
N ASP A 62 11.96 -17.83 -13.92
CA ASP A 62 12.18 -17.55 -12.51
C ASP A 62 11.93 -16.04 -12.39
N ASP A 63 10.80 -15.64 -11.81
CA ASP A 63 10.58 -14.29 -11.31
C ASP A 63 11.54 -14.12 -10.12
N ASP A 64 12.84 -14.00 -10.42
CA ASP A 64 13.83 -13.61 -9.42
C ASP A 64 13.48 -12.16 -9.04
N GLU A 65 13.08 -11.92 -7.78
CA GLU A 65 12.86 -10.58 -7.23
C GLU A 65 14.02 -9.63 -7.61
N GLU A 66 13.70 -8.44 -8.12
CA GLU A 66 14.70 -7.47 -8.52
C GLU A 66 15.44 -6.92 -7.30
N LEU A 67 16.61 -7.47 -6.96
CA LEU A 67 17.39 -7.00 -5.81
C LEU A 67 17.94 -5.57 -6.00
N PRO A 68 18.10 -4.78 -4.92
CA PRO A 68 18.80 -3.50 -4.99
C PRO A 68 20.22 -3.63 -5.56
N GLU A 69 20.69 -2.62 -6.28
CA GLU A 69 22.01 -2.67 -6.94
C GLU A 69 23.15 -2.99 -5.96
N GLY A 70 23.82 -4.12 -6.19
CA GLY A 70 24.99 -4.52 -5.40
C GLY A 70 24.67 -5.21 -4.08
N VAL A 71 23.40 -5.48 -3.80
CA VAL A 71 22.94 -6.30 -2.68
C VAL A 71 22.86 -7.76 -3.11
N SER A 72 23.44 -8.67 -2.32
CA SER A 72 23.27 -10.10 -2.55
C SER A 72 21.95 -10.61 -1.95
N GLU A 73 21.43 -11.73 -2.44
CA GLU A 73 20.22 -12.38 -1.90
C GLU A 73 20.31 -12.62 -0.38
N GLU A 74 21.48 -13.03 0.14
CA GLU A 74 21.67 -13.18 1.59
C GLU A 74 21.60 -11.84 2.34
N GLU A 75 22.11 -10.75 1.75
CA GLU A 75 22.02 -9.41 2.32
C GLU A 75 20.62 -8.82 2.20
N PHE A 76 19.88 -9.14 1.13
CA PHE A 76 18.48 -8.78 0.98
C PHE A 76 17.63 -9.42 2.08
N GLU A 77 17.84 -10.72 2.31
CA GLU A 77 17.07 -11.52 3.25
C GLU A 77 17.38 -11.20 4.72
N ARG A 78 18.67 -11.01 5.06
CA ARG A 78 19.13 -10.92 6.47
C ARG A 78 20.15 -9.82 6.72
N GLY A 79 20.53 -9.09 5.70
CA GLY A 79 21.58 -8.09 5.78
C GLY A 79 21.13 -6.83 6.51
N PRO A 80 22.10 -5.98 6.90
CA PRO A 80 21.77 -4.66 7.38
C PRO A 80 21.12 -3.88 6.24
N VAL A 81 19.95 -3.32 6.50
CA VAL A 81 19.34 -2.30 5.64
C VAL A 81 20.21 -1.03 5.63
N PRO A 82 20.07 -0.17 4.60
CA PRO A 82 20.72 1.14 4.55
C PRO A 82 20.48 1.98 5.82
N GLU A 83 21.40 2.92 6.09
CA GLU A 83 21.45 3.66 7.36
C GLU A 83 20.16 4.45 7.64
N GLU A 84 19.54 4.99 6.59
CA GLU A 84 18.28 5.72 6.60
C GLU A 84 17.09 4.92 7.15
N TYR A 85 17.18 3.58 7.12
CA TYR A 85 16.16 2.68 7.66
C TYR A 85 16.47 2.19 9.06
N ARG A 86 17.74 2.20 9.51
CA ARG A 86 18.18 1.52 10.74
C ARG A 86 17.42 1.91 12.01
N THR A 87 16.91 3.14 12.08
CA THR A 87 16.12 3.69 13.20
C THR A 87 14.94 4.51 12.66
N ALA A 88 14.47 4.15 11.46
CA ALA A 88 13.33 4.81 10.85
C ALA A 88 12.05 4.46 11.58
N LEU A 89 11.08 5.38 11.52
CA LEU A 89 9.71 5.11 11.90
C LEU A 89 8.98 4.37 10.77
N SER A 90 8.19 3.38 11.15
CA SER A 90 7.19 2.73 10.30
C SER A 90 5.98 3.63 10.04
N LEU A 91 5.07 3.18 9.17
CA LEU A 91 3.78 3.83 8.92
C LEU A 91 2.95 3.98 10.20
N GLY A 92 2.98 2.98 11.08
CA GLY A 92 2.39 2.95 12.42
C GLY A 92 3.17 3.71 13.49
N ARG A 93 4.28 4.36 13.10
CA ARG A 93 5.16 5.18 13.94
C ARG A 93 5.96 4.39 14.99
N GLU A 94 6.23 3.12 14.74
CA GLU A 94 7.17 2.32 15.51
C GLU A 94 8.60 2.54 15.02
N GLU A 95 9.56 2.68 15.92
CA GLU A 95 10.97 2.86 15.57
C GLU A 95 11.64 1.49 15.39
N ARG A 96 12.27 1.26 14.24
CA ARG A 96 13.06 0.03 14.02
C ARG A 96 14.22 -0.05 15.01
N ASP A 97 14.30 -1.16 15.76
CA ASP A 97 15.46 -1.49 16.58
C ASP A 97 16.28 -2.61 15.92
N PRO A 98 17.48 -2.33 15.38
CA PRO A 98 18.30 -3.34 14.70
C PRO A 98 18.83 -4.44 15.63
N ASP A 99 18.71 -4.28 16.95
CA ASP A 99 19.09 -5.28 17.94
C ASP A 99 17.91 -6.19 18.35
N ASP A 100 16.67 -5.91 17.89
CA ASP A 100 15.44 -6.64 18.26
C ASP A 100 14.57 -6.97 17.02
N LEU A 101 15.18 -7.53 15.97
CA LEU A 101 14.47 -7.95 14.75
C LEU A 101 14.24 -9.46 14.71
N THR A 102 13.11 -9.85 14.12
CA THR A 102 12.74 -11.24 13.83
C THR A 102 13.16 -11.61 12.41
N ALA A 103 13.61 -12.85 12.22
CA ALA A 103 13.96 -13.37 10.90
C ALA A 103 12.71 -13.57 10.02
N LYS A 104 12.80 -13.28 8.72
CA LYS A 104 11.73 -13.52 7.73
C LYS A 104 11.16 -14.94 7.80
N ALA A 105 12.04 -15.93 7.94
CA ALA A 105 11.69 -17.34 8.08
C ALA A 105 10.86 -17.67 9.34
N ASP A 106 10.94 -16.85 10.39
CA ASP A 106 10.20 -17.05 11.64
C ASP A 106 8.81 -16.38 11.65
N VAL A 107 8.56 -15.46 10.70
CA VAL A 107 7.27 -14.75 10.55
C VAL A 107 6.47 -15.22 9.34
N GLY A 108 6.91 -16.25 8.64
CA GLY A 108 6.24 -16.72 7.42
C GLY A 108 6.16 -15.62 6.37
N PHE A 109 7.27 -14.89 6.19
CA PHE A 109 7.41 -13.90 5.12
C PHE A 109 7.18 -14.55 3.76
N SER A 110 6.47 -13.87 2.87
CA SER A 110 5.98 -14.40 1.62
C SER A 110 5.76 -13.28 0.62
N GLU A 111 6.03 -13.55 -0.66
CA GLU A 111 5.52 -12.73 -1.74
C GLU A 111 3.97 -12.74 -1.72
N TYR A 112 3.37 -11.68 -2.27
CA TYR A 112 1.91 -11.49 -2.24
C TYR A 112 1.13 -12.68 -2.80
N ASP A 113 1.55 -13.20 -3.96
CA ASP A 113 0.83 -14.28 -4.66
C ASP A 113 0.97 -15.64 -3.92
N GLU A 114 2.03 -15.80 -3.13
CA GLU A 114 2.25 -16.99 -2.29
C GLU A 114 1.55 -16.87 -0.93
N ALA A 115 1.21 -15.65 -0.49
CA ALA A 115 0.62 -15.39 0.82
C ALA A 115 -0.75 -16.05 1.00
N ASP A 116 -1.49 -16.30 -0.09
CA ASP A 116 -2.76 -17.05 -0.11
C ASP A 116 -2.65 -18.48 0.47
N GLU A 117 -1.44 -19.04 0.59
CA GLU A 117 -1.20 -20.31 1.28
C GLU A 117 -1.42 -20.22 2.80
N TYR A 118 -1.36 -19.02 3.37
CA TYR A 118 -1.55 -18.75 4.79
C TYR A 118 -2.99 -18.36 5.08
N SER A 119 -3.63 -19.09 5.99
CA SER A 119 -5.04 -18.81 6.38
C SER A 119 -5.26 -17.48 7.11
N SER A 120 -4.20 -16.74 7.41
CA SER A 120 -4.26 -15.42 8.04
C SER A 120 -4.03 -14.28 7.04
N HIS A 121 -3.65 -14.59 5.79
CA HIS A 121 -3.64 -13.62 4.73
C HIS A 121 -5.06 -13.44 4.20
N GLU A 122 -5.40 -12.20 3.88
CA GLU A 122 -6.68 -11.83 3.28
C GLU A 122 -6.39 -10.93 2.08
N PRO A 123 -7.25 -10.95 1.04
CA PRO A 123 -7.02 -10.16 -0.16
C PRO A 123 -6.78 -8.69 0.16
N GLY A 124 -5.69 -8.16 -0.41
CA GLY A 124 -5.24 -6.78 -0.26
C GLY A 124 -4.25 -6.51 0.86
N MET A 125 -4.04 -7.46 1.78
CA MET A 125 -3.05 -7.29 2.85
C MET A 125 -1.63 -7.40 2.29
N CYS A 126 -0.83 -6.35 2.44
CA CYS A 126 0.58 -6.32 2.04
C CYS A 126 1.38 -5.35 2.93
N CYS A 127 2.70 -5.40 2.85
CA CYS A 127 3.59 -4.58 3.64
C CYS A 127 3.29 -3.08 3.48
N ALA A 128 3.01 -2.60 2.27
CA ALA A 128 2.72 -1.18 2.05
C ALA A 128 1.48 -0.64 2.81
N ASN A 129 0.58 -1.49 3.28
CA ASN A 129 -0.55 -1.10 4.15
C ASN A 129 -0.49 -1.71 5.55
N CYS A 130 0.69 -2.19 5.95
CA CYS A 130 0.99 -2.68 7.30
C CYS A 130 1.50 -1.54 8.20
N ALA A 131 1.15 -1.58 9.48
CA ALA A 131 1.63 -0.64 10.50
C ALA A 131 3.17 -0.68 10.65
N ASP A 132 3.79 -1.84 10.48
CA ASP A 132 5.23 -2.00 10.73
C ASP A 132 6.10 -1.66 9.53
N TYR A 133 5.52 -1.41 8.37
CA TYR A 133 6.30 -1.13 7.17
C TYR A 133 6.96 0.23 7.23
N ILE A 134 8.21 0.28 6.77
CA ILE A 134 9.00 1.49 6.60
C ILE A 134 9.14 1.67 5.09
N PRO A 135 8.47 2.68 4.49
CA PRO A 135 8.54 2.92 3.05
C PRO A 135 9.96 3.16 2.55
N ASP A 136 10.16 2.95 1.25
CA ASP A 136 11.38 3.34 0.55
C ASP A 136 11.73 4.83 0.82
N LYS A 137 12.98 5.07 1.20
CA LYS A 137 13.57 6.39 1.50
C LYS A 137 14.74 6.76 0.60
N ASN A 138 15.19 5.85 -0.25
CA ASN A 138 16.40 6.03 -1.06
C ASN A 138 16.15 5.80 -2.56
N GLY A 139 14.93 5.43 -2.93
CA GLY A 139 14.47 5.24 -4.30
C GLY A 139 14.96 3.95 -4.93
N ASP A 140 15.33 2.94 -4.13
CA ASP A 140 15.71 1.61 -4.59
C ASP A 140 14.53 0.64 -4.71
N THR A 141 13.30 1.13 -4.50
CA THR A 141 12.02 0.41 -4.48
C THR A 141 11.78 -0.50 -3.28
N PHE A 142 12.75 -0.63 -2.37
CA PHE A 142 12.61 -1.47 -1.18
C PHE A 142 12.56 -0.62 0.10
N GLY A 143 11.66 -1.05 0.98
CA GLY A 143 11.56 -0.53 2.32
C GLY A 143 12.29 -1.39 3.34
N ALA A 144 11.87 -1.21 4.59
CA ALA A 144 12.22 -2.06 5.72
C ALA A 144 10.95 -2.32 6.56
N CYS A 145 11.11 -3.01 7.70
CA CYS A 145 10.04 -3.25 8.67
C CYS A 145 10.48 -2.77 10.06
N ALA A 146 9.59 -2.43 10.98
CA ALA A 146 10.00 -2.17 12.36
C ALA A 146 10.49 -3.46 13.05
N GLU A 147 9.90 -4.60 12.69
CA GLU A 147 10.01 -5.88 13.40
C GLU A 147 10.79 -6.97 12.65
N VAL A 148 10.92 -6.89 11.32
CA VAL A 148 11.48 -7.96 10.47
C VAL A 148 12.83 -7.57 9.87
N GLU A 149 13.80 -8.48 9.90
CA GLU A 149 15.14 -8.25 9.33
C GLU A 149 15.14 -8.16 7.79
N GLY A 150 16.21 -7.59 7.23
CA GLY A 150 16.37 -7.47 5.78
C GLY A 150 15.56 -6.35 5.14
N TYR A 151 15.61 -6.35 3.81
CA TYR A 151 14.85 -5.48 2.91
C TYR A 151 13.45 -6.03 2.70
N ILE A 152 12.48 -5.14 2.49
CA ILE A 152 11.06 -5.50 2.41
C ILE A 152 10.47 -4.86 1.16
N ASP A 153 9.92 -5.66 0.24
CA ASP A 153 9.09 -5.12 -0.81
C ASP A 153 7.75 -4.68 -0.20
N GLY A 154 7.20 -3.56 -0.66
CA GLY A 154 5.88 -3.13 -0.25
C GLY A 154 4.78 -4.15 -0.62
N ALA A 155 4.98 -4.93 -1.69
CA ALA A 155 4.05 -5.96 -2.14
C ALA A 155 3.99 -7.18 -1.21
N ASP A 156 5.07 -7.48 -0.50
CA ASP A 156 5.20 -8.68 0.34
C ASP A 156 4.21 -8.73 1.49
N TRP A 157 4.18 -9.85 2.21
CA TRP A 157 3.37 -10.02 3.40
C TRP A 157 4.04 -10.96 4.41
N CYS A 158 3.65 -10.88 5.68
CA CYS A 158 4.01 -11.88 6.69
C CYS A 158 2.92 -12.07 7.75
N THR A 159 3.02 -13.16 8.52
CA THR A 159 1.97 -13.58 9.47
C THR A 159 1.79 -12.64 10.67
N ILE A 160 2.71 -11.70 10.88
CA ILE A 160 2.61 -10.67 11.92
C ILE A 160 2.04 -9.35 11.40
N TYR A 161 1.50 -9.32 10.18
CA TYR A 161 0.81 -8.16 9.61
C TYR A 161 -0.14 -7.51 10.63
N GLU A 162 0.01 -6.20 10.80
CA GLU A 162 -0.85 -5.37 11.64
C GLU A 162 -1.46 -4.24 10.79
N GLU A 163 -2.77 -4.07 10.90
CA GLU A 163 -3.49 -2.98 10.23
C GLU A 163 -3.07 -1.63 10.81
N LEU A 164 -3.02 -0.61 9.95
CA LEU A 164 -2.80 0.76 10.40
C LEU A 164 -3.98 1.24 11.27
N PRO A 165 -3.71 1.95 12.38
CA PRO A 165 -4.77 2.43 13.25
C PRO A 165 -5.58 3.50 12.53
N GLU A 166 -6.89 3.29 12.36
CA GLU A 166 -7.75 4.28 11.73
C GLU A 166 -7.68 5.64 12.47
N PRO A 167 -7.29 6.73 11.78
CA PRO A 167 -7.35 8.07 12.36
C PRO A 167 -8.75 8.45 12.86
N SER A 168 -8.80 9.11 14.01
CA SER A 168 -10.07 9.67 14.51
C SER A 168 -10.53 10.85 13.65
N VAL A 169 -11.84 10.98 13.44
CA VAL A 169 -12.43 12.16 12.79
C VAL A 169 -12.09 13.42 13.60
N PRO A 170 -11.53 14.48 12.98
CA PRO A 170 -11.21 15.72 13.67
C PRO A 170 -12.43 16.40 14.29
N ASP A 171 -12.21 17.09 15.42
CA ASP A 171 -13.26 17.77 16.17
C ASP A 171 -14.08 18.73 15.29
N GLY A 172 -15.39 18.49 15.24
CA GLY A 172 -16.34 19.35 14.51
C GLY A 172 -16.53 18.99 13.04
N LEU A 173 -15.92 17.91 12.57
CA LEU A 173 -16.21 17.29 11.28
C LEU A 173 -16.97 15.97 11.47
N SER A 174 -17.67 15.55 10.42
CA SER A 174 -18.14 14.19 10.21
C SER A 174 -17.25 13.47 9.19
N GLU A 175 -17.31 12.14 9.16
CA GLU A 175 -16.56 11.31 8.20
C GLU A 175 -16.81 11.76 6.75
N ASP A 176 -18.07 12.02 6.39
CA ASP A 176 -18.48 12.47 5.06
C ASP A 176 -17.88 13.83 4.66
N GLU A 177 -17.47 14.66 5.64
CA GLU A 177 -16.88 15.97 5.38
C GLU A 177 -15.38 15.90 5.14
N LEU A 178 -14.69 14.83 5.59
CA LEU A 178 -13.24 14.68 5.48
C LEU A 178 -12.74 14.82 4.04
N ALA A 179 -13.52 14.33 3.09
CA ALA A 179 -13.16 14.28 1.68
C ALA A 179 -12.96 15.67 1.04
N THR A 180 -13.56 16.72 1.62
CA THR A 180 -13.49 18.10 1.08
C THR A 180 -13.13 19.14 2.14
N ALA A 181 -12.98 18.72 3.40
CA ALA A 181 -12.63 19.61 4.48
C ALA A 181 -11.25 20.24 4.25
N ALA A 182 -11.12 21.49 4.68
CA ALA A 182 -9.80 22.12 4.71
C ALA A 182 -8.92 21.39 5.74
N VAL A 183 -7.76 20.92 5.27
CA VAL A 183 -6.71 20.38 6.14
C VAL A 183 -6.12 21.49 7.04
N PRO A 184 -5.50 21.14 8.17
CA PRO A 184 -4.78 22.08 9.03
C PRO A 184 -3.76 22.94 8.27
N ASP A 185 -3.45 24.12 8.81
CA ASP A 185 -2.61 25.12 8.14
C ASP A 185 -1.20 24.59 7.78
N GLU A 186 -0.65 23.66 8.58
CA GLU A 186 0.65 23.03 8.29
C GLU A 186 0.66 22.23 6.99
N TYR A 187 -0.46 21.62 6.60
CA TYR A 187 -0.55 20.85 5.37
C TYR A 187 -0.83 21.71 4.13
N ARG A 188 -1.43 22.90 4.30
CA ARG A 188 -1.98 23.71 3.19
C ARG A 188 -0.97 23.99 2.08
N THR A 189 0.30 24.18 2.43
CA THR A 189 1.41 24.40 1.48
C THR A 189 2.61 23.54 1.87
N ALA A 190 2.34 22.36 2.42
CA ALA A 190 3.39 21.39 2.75
C ALA A 190 3.95 20.76 1.48
N THR A 191 5.15 20.20 1.63
CA THR A 191 5.84 19.46 0.59
C THR A 191 5.57 17.96 0.75
N SER A 192 5.29 17.26 -0.34
CA SER A 192 5.12 15.81 -0.37
C SER A 192 6.44 15.05 -0.16
N GLN A 193 6.34 13.73 -0.04
CA GLN A 193 7.52 12.84 0.07
C GLN A 193 8.51 13.01 -1.09
N ALA A 194 8.02 13.31 -2.30
CA ALA A 194 8.84 13.55 -3.50
C ALA A 194 9.09 15.05 -3.81
N GLY A 195 8.82 15.96 -2.88
CA GLY A 195 9.21 17.36 -3.07
C GLY A 195 8.18 18.27 -3.75
N GLU A 196 6.98 17.78 -4.08
CA GLU A 196 5.92 18.60 -4.68
C GLU A 196 5.24 19.47 -3.61
N GLU A 197 5.04 20.76 -3.89
CA GLU A 197 4.33 21.67 -2.98
C GLU A 197 2.82 21.59 -3.20
N ARG A 198 2.03 21.41 -2.13
CA ARG A 198 0.58 21.45 -2.21
C ARG A 198 0.10 22.85 -2.57
N ASP A 199 -0.74 22.96 -3.60
CA ASP A 199 -1.46 24.19 -3.96
C ASP A 199 -2.97 24.03 -3.66
N PRO A 200 -3.53 24.72 -2.64
CA PRO A 200 -4.96 24.66 -2.33
C PRO A 200 -5.89 25.11 -3.45
N ASP A 201 -5.39 25.85 -4.45
CA ASP A 201 -6.16 26.34 -5.58
C ASP A 201 -6.13 25.37 -6.79
N ASP A 202 -5.35 24.28 -6.75
CA ASP A 202 -5.19 23.28 -7.82
C ASP A 202 -5.24 21.83 -7.30
N LEU A 203 -6.31 21.48 -6.58
CA LEU A 203 -6.52 20.12 -6.05
C LEU A 203 -7.61 19.37 -6.82
N ARG A 204 -7.42 18.06 -6.98
CA ARG A 204 -8.45 17.13 -7.46
C ARG A 204 -9.32 16.67 -6.29
N THR A 205 -10.58 16.34 -6.59
CA THR A 205 -11.47 15.76 -5.59
C THR A 205 -11.10 14.30 -5.34
N GLN A 206 -11.35 13.78 -4.12
CA GLN A 206 -11.13 12.38 -3.80
C GLN A 206 -11.92 11.43 -4.72
N ALA A 207 -13.13 11.83 -5.11
CA ALA A 207 -13.96 11.08 -6.05
C ALA A 207 -13.37 11.03 -7.46
N ASP A 208 -12.73 12.11 -7.95
CA ASP A 208 -12.13 12.15 -9.29
C ASP A 208 -10.91 11.23 -9.41
N VAL A 209 -10.21 10.98 -8.30
CA VAL A 209 -9.04 10.10 -8.25
C VAL A 209 -9.38 8.70 -7.73
N ASN A 210 -10.65 8.43 -7.40
CA ASN A 210 -11.09 7.17 -6.80
C ASN A 210 -10.28 6.83 -5.53
N LEU A 211 -10.17 7.79 -4.60
CA LEU A 211 -9.54 7.53 -3.31
C LEU A 211 -10.36 6.48 -2.54
N MET A 212 -9.68 5.46 -2.05
CA MET A 212 -10.22 4.39 -1.22
C MET A 212 -9.10 3.75 -0.38
N GLU A 213 -9.42 2.80 0.50
CA GLU A 213 -8.37 2.09 1.24
C GLU A 213 -7.51 1.24 0.30
N SER A 214 -6.19 1.20 0.51
CA SER A 214 -5.26 0.37 -0.27
C SER A 214 -5.67 -1.11 -0.25
N VAL A 215 -6.03 -1.64 0.92
CA VAL A 215 -6.44 -3.04 1.08
C VAL A 215 -7.67 -3.37 0.21
N GLU A 216 -8.64 -2.45 0.12
CA GLU A 216 -9.83 -2.62 -0.73
C GLU A 216 -9.47 -2.48 -2.20
N ALA A 217 -8.66 -1.49 -2.56
CA ALA A 217 -8.21 -1.26 -3.92
C ALA A 217 -7.46 -2.47 -4.51
N ILE A 218 -6.61 -3.12 -3.70
CA ILE A 218 -5.87 -4.33 -4.10
C ILE A 218 -6.81 -5.53 -4.18
N ALA A 219 -7.71 -5.71 -3.19
CA ALA A 219 -8.68 -6.80 -3.21
C ALA A 219 -9.66 -6.72 -4.40
N GLU A 220 -9.96 -5.51 -4.88
CA GLU A 220 -10.77 -5.26 -6.08
C GLU A 220 -9.95 -5.26 -7.39
N GLU A 221 -8.64 -5.53 -7.31
CA GLU A 221 -7.70 -5.57 -8.45
C GLU A 221 -7.64 -4.23 -9.22
N VAL A 222 -7.93 -3.10 -8.55
CA VAL A 222 -7.79 -1.75 -9.13
C VAL A 222 -6.45 -1.10 -8.77
N ALA A 223 -5.81 -1.54 -7.69
CA ALA A 223 -4.44 -1.26 -7.32
C ALA A 223 -3.59 -2.53 -7.37
N LEU A 224 -2.27 -2.39 -7.53
CA LEU A 224 -1.35 -3.50 -7.35
C LEU A 224 -0.95 -3.61 -5.87
N PRO A 225 -0.60 -4.83 -5.38
CA PRO A 225 0.07 -4.98 -4.10
C PRO A 225 1.25 -4.03 -3.97
N GLY A 226 1.48 -3.54 -2.76
CA GLY A 226 2.56 -2.60 -2.50
C GLY A 226 2.23 -1.14 -2.78
N GLN A 227 0.97 -0.79 -3.08
CA GLN A 227 0.59 0.61 -3.31
C GLN A 227 -0.27 1.17 -2.17
N SER A 228 0.25 2.18 -1.46
CA SER A 228 -0.51 2.98 -0.49
C SER A 228 -0.07 4.44 -0.50
N CYS A 229 -0.81 5.33 0.16
CA CYS A 229 -0.42 6.72 0.33
C CYS A 229 0.90 6.82 1.11
N GLY A 230 1.15 5.94 2.07
CA GLY A 230 2.39 5.90 2.85
C GLY A 230 3.66 5.78 2.01
N ASN A 231 3.61 5.12 0.86
CA ASN A 231 4.73 5.03 -0.08
C ASN A 231 4.49 5.76 -1.41
N CYS A 232 3.52 6.67 -1.46
CA CYS A 232 3.23 7.50 -2.62
C CYS A 232 4.10 8.77 -2.62
N ALA A 233 4.63 9.13 -3.78
CA ALA A 233 5.39 10.36 -4.03
C ALA A 233 4.64 11.65 -3.61
N GLU A 234 3.32 11.65 -3.78
CA GLU A 234 2.47 12.83 -3.59
C GLU A 234 1.93 12.98 -2.17
N PHE A 235 2.10 11.96 -1.33
CA PHE A 235 1.61 11.99 0.04
C PHE A 235 2.37 13.00 0.89
N ILE A 236 1.68 13.61 1.84
CA ILE A 236 2.23 14.49 2.85
C ILE A 236 1.95 13.79 4.19
N PRO A 237 2.96 13.20 4.84
CA PRO A 237 2.80 12.48 6.09
C PRO A 237 2.26 13.36 7.22
N ASP A 238 1.70 12.74 8.25
CA ASP A 238 1.24 13.40 9.48
C ASP A 238 2.34 14.28 10.10
N GLN A 239 2.04 15.57 10.24
CA GLN A 239 2.94 16.60 10.78
C GLN A 239 2.54 17.07 12.19
N ASN A 240 1.35 16.73 12.67
CA ASN A 240 0.77 17.30 13.89
C ASN A 240 0.38 16.25 14.95
N GLY A 241 0.51 14.96 14.63
CA GLY A 241 0.21 13.84 15.50
C GLY A 241 -1.27 13.47 15.55
N ASP A 242 -2.09 13.95 14.61
CA ASP A 242 -3.51 13.61 14.50
C ASP A 242 -3.77 12.37 13.64
N THR A 243 -2.70 11.69 13.20
CA THR A 243 -2.69 10.48 12.36
C THR A 243 -3.20 10.68 10.93
N TRP A 244 -3.66 11.87 10.57
CA TRP A 244 -3.99 12.20 9.20
C TRP A 244 -2.81 12.82 8.47
N GLY A 245 -2.71 12.51 7.18
CA GLY A 245 -1.87 13.24 6.24
C GLY A 245 -2.71 14.11 5.29
N ALA A 246 -2.02 14.57 4.25
CA ALA A 246 -2.59 15.24 3.10
C ALA A 246 -1.93 14.73 1.82
N CYS A 247 -2.25 15.31 0.66
CA CYS A 247 -1.64 14.98 -0.62
C CYS A 247 -1.34 16.26 -1.41
N ALA A 248 -0.25 16.34 -2.17
CA ALA A 248 0.02 17.56 -2.94
C ALA A 248 -1.05 17.85 -4.00
N LYS A 249 -1.72 16.79 -4.51
CA LYS A 249 -2.65 16.85 -5.65
C LYS A 249 -4.13 16.58 -5.32
N VAL A 250 -4.46 16.15 -4.11
CA VAL A 250 -5.82 15.71 -3.73
C VAL A 250 -6.31 16.47 -2.50
N GLU A 251 -7.55 16.95 -2.54
CA GLU A 251 -8.17 17.66 -1.43
C GLU A 251 -8.58 16.75 -0.26
N GLY A 252 -8.96 17.37 0.85
CA GLY A 252 -9.37 16.65 2.05
C GLY A 252 -8.24 16.03 2.85
N TYR A 253 -8.62 15.29 3.88
CA TYR A 253 -7.74 14.49 4.72
C TYR A 253 -7.44 13.16 4.01
N ILE A 254 -6.19 12.71 4.08
CA ILE A 254 -5.71 11.50 3.42
C ILE A 254 -5.05 10.62 4.49
N ALA A 255 -5.50 9.38 4.60
CA ALA A 255 -4.90 8.41 5.49
C ALA A 255 -3.66 7.79 4.85
N VAL A 256 -2.78 7.24 5.68
CA VAL A 256 -1.52 6.67 5.20
C VAL A 256 -1.76 5.32 4.51
N GLU A 257 -2.80 4.60 4.91
CA GLU A 257 -3.30 3.36 4.33
C GLU A 257 -4.13 3.53 3.04
N ASP A 258 -4.45 4.75 2.62
CA ASP A 258 -5.28 4.98 1.45
C ASP A 258 -4.54 4.68 0.13
N TRP A 259 -5.29 4.69 -0.98
CA TRP A 259 -4.77 4.64 -2.34
C TRP A 259 -5.68 5.44 -3.28
N CYS A 260 -5.12 5.97 -4.36
CA CYS A 260 -5.92 6.55 -5.45
C CYS A 260 -5.27 6.29 -6.82
N GLY A 261 -6.05 6.43 -7.90
CA GLY A 261 -5.63 6.12 -9.27
C GLY A 261 -4.57 7.05 -9.88
N ILE A 262 -4.03 7.98 -9.10
CA ILE A 262 -2.88 8.83 -9.47
C ILE A 262 -1.63 8.50 -8.63
N TRP A 263 -1.64 7.37 -7.92
CA TRP A 263 -0.50 6.89 -7.14
C TRP A 263 0.76 6.78 -8.02
N GLU A 264 1.87 7.26 -7.48
CA GLU A 264 3.19 7.21 -8.11
C GLU A 264 4.20 6.81 -7.00
N HIS A 265 5.08 5.86 -7.30
CA HIS A 265 6.12 5.44 -6.36
C HIS A 265 7.13 6.57 -6.10
N ILE A 266 7.72 6.61 -4.91
CA ILE A 266 8.84 7.51 -4.59
C ILE A 266 10.05 7.10 -5.45
N SER A 267 10.54 7.97 -6.31
CA SER A 267 11.74 7.69 -7.11
C SER A 267 12.93 8.50 -6.61
N ALA A 268 14.15 7.99 -6.81
CA ALA A 268 15.39 8.62 -6.34
C ALA A 268 15.69 10.00 -6.97
N GLU A 269 14.81 10.55 -7.82
CA GLU A 269 15.06 11.76 -8.61
C GLU A 269 13.95 12.79 -8.36
N SER A 270 14.27 13.87 -7.66
CA SER A 270 13.51 15.14 -7.66
C SER A 270 14.47 16.33 -7.58
#